data_AF-X1GFU7-F1
#
_entry.id   AF-X1GFU7-F1
#
_cell.length_a   1.000
_cell.length_b   1.000
_cell.length_c   1.000
_cell.angle_alpha   90.00
_cell.angle_beta   90.00
_cell.angle_gamma   90.00
#
_symmetry.space_group_name_H-M   'P 1'
#
loop_
_entity.id
_entity.type
_entity.pdbx_description
1 polymer ?
#
loop_
_entity_poly.entity_id
_entity_poly.type
_entity_poly.pdbx_seq_one_letter_code
_entity_poly.pdbx_strand_id
1 'polypeptide(L)' 'PKCACPFGHMAEVTLIIDNEVFEHERFIYSPGPPEKTIEIKTEDIHQLVSTGPNKVVYYQD' A
#
# COMPACT_ATOMS: atom_id res chain seq x y z
N PRO A 1 -5.87 -14.04 2.50
CA PRO A 1 -7.23 -14.14 3.08
C PRO A 1 -7.19 -13.82 4.58
N LYS A 2 -8.12 -13.03 5.15
CA LYS A 2 -8.10 -12.58 6.56
C LYS A 2 -7.10 -11.43 6.88
N CYS A 3 -7.27 -10.25 6.27
CA CYS A 3 -6.50 -9.03 6.61
C CYS A 3 -5.04 -9.04 6.14
N ALA A 4 -4.85 -9.17 4.82
CA ALA A 4 -3.53 -9.05 4.21
C ALA A 4 -3.03 -7.60 4.31
N CYS A 5 -1.82 -7.44 4.86
CA CYS A 5 -1.11 -6.17 4.82
C CYS A 5 -0.50 -5.97 3.43
N PRO A 6 -0.73 -4.83 2.75
CA PRO A 6 -0.16 -4.55 1.44
C PRO A 6 1.33 -4.14 1.48
N PHE A 7 1.88 -3.90 2.68
CA PHE A 7 3.24 -3.42 2.89
C PHE A 7 4.05 -4.35 3.80
N GLY A 8 5.39 -4.19 3.80
CA GLY A 8 6.29 -4.96 4.66
C GLY A 8 6.63 -6.36 4.12
N HIS A 9 6.53 -6.55 2.81
CA HIS A 9 6.87 -7.81 2.17
C HIS A 9 8.39 -7.98 2.00
N MET A 10 8.83 -9.21 1.75
CA MET A 10 10.23 -9.50 1.40
C MET A 10 10.63 -8.79 0.11
N ALA A 11 11.90 -8.42 -0.04
CA ALA A 11 12.39 -7.54 -1.10
C ALA A 11 12.11 -8.06 -2.53
N GLU A 12 12.04 -9.37 -2.72
CA GLU A 12 11.73 -10.01 -4.01
C GLU A 12 10.28 -9.76 -4.50
N VAL A 13 9.39 -9.30 -3.61
CA VAL A 13 8.02 -8.95 -3.98
C VAL A 13 7.99 -7.57 -4.63
N THR A 14 7.43 -7.50 -5.84
CA THR A 14 7.11 -6.22 -6.50
C THR A 14 5.72 -5.76 -6.09
N LEU A 15 5.60 -4.52 -5.63
CA LEU A 15 4.33 -3.87 -5.36
C LEU A 15 3.84 -3.21 -6.64
N ILE A 16 2.61 -3.52 -7.04
CA ILE A 16 1.91 -2.84 -8.12
C ILE A 16 0.83 -1.99 -7.47
N ILE A 17 0.87 -0.68 -7.71
CA ILE A 17 -0.08 0.27 -7.17
C ILE A 17 -0.85 0.85 -8.34
N ASP A 18 -2.17 0.73 -8.29
CA ASP A 18 -3.06 1.36 -9.26
C ASP A 18 -3.05 2.88 -9.08
N ASN A 19 -2.80 3.64 -10.15
CA ASN A 19 -2.79 5.09 -10.09
C ASN A 19 -4.15 5.69 -9.76
N GLU A 20 -5.26 4.99 -10.04
CA GLU A 20 -6.61 5.46 -9.66
C GLU A 20 -6.76 5.67 -8.15
N VAL A 21 -5.96 4.96 -7.34
CA VAL A 21 -5.96 5.13 -5.88
C VAL A 21 -5.71 6.61 -5.51
N PHE A 22 -4.82 7.30 -6.22
CA PHE A 22 -4.45 8.70 -5.96
C PHE A 22 -5.56 9.72 -6.31
N GLU A 23 -6.66 9.30 -6.94
CA GLU A 23 -7.83 10.14 -7.16
C GLU A 23 -8.73 10.27 -5.91
N HIS A 24 -8.41 9.52 -4.85
CA HIS A 24 -9.11 9.55 -3.57
C HIS A 24 -8.27 10.23 -2.47
N GLU A 25 -8.94 10.91 -1.53
CA GLU A 25 -8.24 11.59 -0.42
C GLU A 25 -7.57 10.59 0.55
N ARG A 26 -8.20 9.44 0.77
CA ARG A 26 -7.82 8.47 1.81
C ARG A 26 -7.60 7.08 1.24
N PHE A 27 -6.59 6.40 1.78
CA PHE A 27 -6.32 5.00 1.54
C PHE A 27 -6.45 4.21 2.84
N ILE A 28 -7.21 3.12 2.80
CA ILE A 28 -7.55 2.29 3.96
C ILE A 28 -7.00 0.88 3.74
N TYR A 29 -6.26 0.35 4.71
CA TYR A 29 -5.71 -1.00 4.63
C TYR A 29 -5.63 -1.70 6.00
N SER A 30 -5.56 -3.02 5.98
CA SER A 30 -5.33 -3.84 7.18
C SER A 30 -3.83 -3.97 7.47
N PRO A 31 -3.33 -3.71 8.68
CA PRO A 31 -1.91 -3.88 9.01
C PRO A 31 -1.51 -5.33 9.37
N GLY A 32 -2.35 -6.33 9.10
CA GLY A 32 -2.15 -7.73 9.49
C GLY A 32 -3.16 -8.20 10.56
N PRO A 33 -3.23 -7.58 11.75
CA PRO A 33 -4.24 -7.89 12.76
C PRO A 33 -5.66 -7.62 12.23
N PRO A 34 -6.60 -8.59 12.31
CA PRO A 34 -7.93 -8.44 11.71
C PRO A 34 -8.81 -7.35 12.32
N GLU A 35 -8.58 -7.00 13.58
CA GLU A 35 -9.37 -6.03 14.32
C GLU A 35 -8.86 -4.59 14.13
N LYS A 36 -7.86 -4.40 13.26
CA LYS A 36 -7.24 -3.11 13.01
C LYS A 36 -7.37 -2.69 11.55
N THR A 37 -7.54 -1.39 11.39
CA THR A 37 -7.57 -0.70 10.10
C THR A 37 -6.70 0.54 10.22
N ILE A 38 -5.87 0.79 9.23
CA ILE A 38 -5.11 2.03 9.10
C ILE A 38 -5.75 2.84 7.98
N GLU A 39 -5.99 4.11 8.26
CA GLU A 39 -6.36 5.12 7.28
C GLU A 39 -5.20 6.12 7.18
N ILE A 40 -4.73 6.36 5.96
CA ILE A 40 -3.74 7.40 5.64
C ILE A 40 -4.29 8.30 4.54
N LYS A 41 -3.66 9.45 4.32
CA LYS A 41 -3.89 10.17 3.07
C LYS A 41 -3.23 9.41 1.94
N THR A 42 -3.84 9.44 0.77
CA THR A 42 -3.29 8.72 -0.38
C THR A 42 -1.95 9.31 -0.85
N GLU A 43 -1.74 10.62 -0.71
CA GLU A 43 -0.47 11.29 -1.02
C GLU A 43 0.73 10.71 -0.24
N ASP A 44 0.48 10.17 0.96
CA ASP A 44 1.51 9.61 1.83
C ASP A 44 1.98 8.21 1.38
N ILE A 45 1.27 7.55 0.45
CA ILE A 45 1.65 6.22 -0.05
C ILE A 45 3.05 6.25 -0.66
N HIS A 46 3.41 7.30 -1.40
CA HIS A 46 4.75 7.42 -2.00
C HIS A 46 5.84 7.41 -0.93
N GLN A 47 5.64 8.16 0.16
CA GLN A 47 6.57 8.16 1.28
C GLN A 47 6.60 6.79 1.96
N LEU A 48 5.44 6.18 2.22
CA LEU A 48 5.34 4.88 2.87
C LEU A 48 6.14 3.81 2.13
N VAL A 49 5.93 3.67 0.83
CA VAL A 49 6.61 2.63 0.03
C VAL A 49 8.10 2.93 -0.18
N SER A 50 8.52 4.20 -0.11
CA SER A 50 9.94 4.58 -0.18
C SER A 50 10.76 4.10 1.01
N THR A 51 10.11 3.78 2.14
CA THR A 51 10.79 3.25 3.34
C THR A 51 11.03 1.74 3.28
N GLY A 52 10.35 1.03 2.37
CA GLY A 52 10.43 -0.42 2.23
C GLY A 52 11.48 -0.89 1.23
N PRO A 53 11.84 -2.18 1.24
CA PRO A 53 12.81 -2.75 0.30
C PRO A 53 12.21 -3.13 -1.06
N ASN A 54 10.89 -3.02 -1.22
CA ASN A 54 10.18 -3.52 -2.39
C ASN A 54 10.32 -2.58 -3.60
N LYS A 55 10.46 -3.18 -4.78
CA LYS A 55 10.26 -2.44 -6.04
C LYS A 55 8.79 -2.06 -6.16
N VAL A 56 8.53 -0.80 -6.51
CA VAL A 56 7.18 -0.27 -6.73
C VAL A 56 7.00 0.04 -8.21
N VAL A 57 5.87 -0.38 -8.77
CA VAL A 57 5.43 -0.05 -10.12
C VAL A 57 4.03 0.56 -10.03
N TYR A 58 3.84 1.69 -10.70
CA TYR A 58 2.55 2.36 -10.81
C TYR A 58 1.87 1.91 -12.09
N TYR A 59 0.66 1.36 -11.94
CA TYR A 59 -0.17 0.90 -13.05
C TYR A 59 -1.14 2.01 -13.47
N GLN A 60 -1.34 2.15 -14.77
CA GLN A 60 -2.29 3.06 -15.38
C GLN A 60 -2.84 2.40 -16.64
N ASP A 61 -4.18 2.36 -16.76
CA ASP A 61 -4.89 1.84 -17.95
C ASP A 61 -4.71 2.74 -19.19
#